data_AF-A0A849NAF4-F1
#
_entry.id   AF-A0A849NAF4-F1
#
_cell.length_a   1.000
_cell.length_b   1.000
_cell.length_c   1.000
_cell.angle_alpha   90.00
_cell.angle_beta   90.00
_cell.angle_gamma   90.00
#
_symmetry.space_group_name_H-M   'P 1'
#
loop_
_entity.id
_entity.type
_entity.pdbx_description
1 polymer ?
#
loop_
_entity_poly.entity_id
_entity_poly.type
_entity_poly.pdbx_seq_one_letter_code
_entity_poly.pdbx_strand_id
1 'polypeptide(L)'
;MENSLTLLLERCEQDGTAPNFIVDPNSYKAKKTSFFKQTKMVLTDPVKYKCDGEEIFVVSDLHIAAGRNKAGVFSGTENFFADESFARFLDHAQKIKKTDNAILIINGDIFDFLRVTDFPGKIRKPRIAKQFKHFLKFNPLNIDSNFYDSVTEEYKEWRDELAKIGINKSITELEASISKKERSYGLKTNDYKTIYKLIKIRKGHKPFFDALANWLNNGNKIIILKGNHDLEIYWLNVRNYLRLILGESIADANEENNLEEILSNKVLPNIQFVDDSILIDDDFYVEHGHRYDKFTMILDEPTLKEKPDELNIPFGSFFNRYLLNRIELFYPYLDNVRPTANVLPMLMRENFPLAIKVLLHHIPFMVKILFKNMRYLWFVFQKVVLFILAILLPLITAIIIVVNSFSADIGDQALLVEDKGFFSLVIDQFKSVGMLLLSYLLSRAVAWFQISEPSSLNKCAQNRLKGTDYRIMTMGHTHNPGEYIFEENKRFYNTGTWIPVVETSSADIRQDKTYTFLHLERDADGKLQPADNGLLSRWNDDAERFERQVLIKKK
;
A
#
# COMPACT_ATOMS: atom_id res chain seq x y z
N MET A 1 6.68 14.25 36.07
CA MET A 1 5.39 14.91 35.76
C MET A 1 5.14 14.64 34.29
N GLU A 2 4.08 13.89 34.00
CA GLU A 2 3.64 13.63 32.63
C GLU A 2 3.29 14.96 31.98
N ASN A 3 3.73 15.19 30.74
CA ASN A 3 3.47 16.43 30.02
C ASN A 3 1.96 16.53 29.70
N SER A 4 1.32 17.67 29.99
CA SER A 4 -0.12 17.92 29.73
C SER A 4 -0.52 17.55 28.30
N LEU A 5 0.33 17.92 27.34
CA LEU A 5 0.17 17.63 25.91
C LEU A 5 0.12 16.12 25.62
N THR A 6 1.00 15.35 26.27
CA THR A 6 1.07 13.90 26.11
C THR A 6 -0.20 13.25 26.63
N LEU A 7 -0.67 13.66 27.80
CA LEU A 7 -1.89 13.14 28.40
C LEU A 7 -3.12 13.44 27.53
N LEU A 8 -3.20 14.65 26.97
CA LEU A 8 -4.24 15.06 26.02
C LEU A 8 -4.28 14.11 24.82
N LEU A 9 -3.15 13.84 24.18
CA LEU A 9 -3.08 12.96 23.01
C LEU A 9 -3.38 11.50 23.36
N GLU A 10 -2.81 10.97 24.43
CA GLU A 10 -3.01 9.56 24.83
C GLU A 10 -4.48 9.23 25.12
N ARG A 11 -5.22 10.17 25.68
CA ARG A 11 -6.62 9.98 26.07
C ARG A 11 -7.62 10.57 25.09
N CYS A 12 -7.20 11.27 24.03
CA CYS A 12 -8.11 12.06 23.21
C CYS A 12 -9.30 11.26 22.63
N GLU A 13 -9.07 10.04 22.16
CA GLU A 13 -10.14 9.17 21.65
C GLU A 13 -11.03 8.67 22.80
N GLN A 14 -10.46 8.31 23.95
CA GLN A 14 -11.18 7.77 25.11
C GLN A 14 -12.05 8.83 25.82
N ASP A 15 -11.52 10.04 25.98
CA ASP A 15 -12.17 11.16 26.64
C ASP A 15 -13.14 11.91 25.71
N GLY A 16 -13.18 11.56 24.43
CA GLY A 16 -14.08 12.13 23.42
C GLY A 16 -13.66 13.50 22.88
N THR A 17 -12.42 13.94 23.14
CA THR A 17 -11.88 15.17 22.52
C THR A 17 -11.50 14.97 21.05
N ALA A 18 -11.23 13.72 20.66
CA ALA A 18 -11.10 13.30 19.27
C ALA A 18 -12.11 12.18 18.93
N PRO A 19 -12.58 12.07 17.68
CA PRO A 19 -13.40 10.95 17.24
C PRO A 19 -12.71 9.60 17.46
N ASN A 20 -13.48 8.61 17.92
CA ASN A 20 -13.01 7.25 18.15
C ASN A 20 -12.57 6.55 16.86
N PHE A 21 -11.44 5.85 16.91
CA PHE A 21 -11.06 4.89 15.87
C PHE A 21 -11.80 3.56 16.09
N ILE A 22 -12.85 3.35 15.29
CA ILE A 22 -13.72 2.17 15.41
C ILE A 22 -13.22 1.06 14.49
N VAL A 23 -12.93 -0.09 15.09
CA VAL A 23 -12.59 -1.33 14.39
C VAL A 23 -13.81 -2.26 14.46
N ASP A 24 -14.44 -2.51 13.31
CA ASP A 24 -15.58 -3.43 13.25
C ASP A 24 -15.10 -4.87 13.55
N PRO A 25 -15.82 -5.66 14.38
CA PRO A 25 -15.42 -7.02 14.74
C PRO A 25 -15.29 -8.00 13.56
N ASN A 26 -15.79 -7.65 12.39
CA ASN A 26 -15.73 -8.41 11.16
C ASN A 26 -14.65 -7.92 10.18
N SER A 27 -13.99 -6.79 10.46
CA SER A 27 -12.97 -6.18 9.58
C SER A 27 -11.87 -7.15 9.15
N TYR A 28 -11.54 -8.10 10.04
CA TYR A 28 -10.47 -9.08 9.87
C TYR A 28 -10.99 -10.53 9.75
N LYS A 29 -12.32 -10.70 9.61
CA LYS A 29 -12.96 -12.02 9.51
C LYS A 29 -13.16 -12.47 8.08
N ALA A 30 -12.64 -13.66 7.81
CA ALA A 30 -12.85 -14.37 6.56
C ALA A 30 -14.14 -15.22 6.60
N LYS A 31 -14.99 -15.08 5.57
CA LYS A 31 -16.10 -15.98 5.30
C LYS A 31 -15.54 -17.29 4.72
N LYS A 32 -15.65 -18.38 5.48
CA LYS A 32 -15.26 -19.72 5.01
C LYS A 32 -16.02 -20.07 3.73
N THR A 33 -15.28 -20.35 2.67
CA THR A 33 -15.81 -20.83 1.39
C THR A 33 -15.44 -22.31 1.20
N SER A 34 -16.11 -22.99 0.26
CA SER A 34 -15.71 -24.33 -0.18
C SER A 34 -14.23 -24.32 -0.60
N PHE A 35 -13.55 -25.44 -0.44
CA PHE A 35 -12.14 -25.64 -0.79
C PHE A 35 -11.79 -25.09 -2.18
N PHE A 36 -12.67 -25.16 -3.18
CA PHE A 36 -12.35 -24.66 -4.54
C PHE A 36 -12.67 -23.17 -4.79
N LYS A 37 -13.24 -22.46 -3.82
CA LYS A 37 -13.66 -21.06 -3.95
C LYS A 37 -12.75 -20.14 -3.16
N GLN A 38 -12.41 -18.99 -3.76
CA GLN A 38 -11.65 -17.93 -3.10
C GLN A 38 -12.36 -17.49 -1.83
N THR A 39 -11.63 -17.45 -0.70
CA THR A 39 -12.12 -16.88 0.55
C THR A 39 -12.51 -15.41 0.34
N LYS A 40 -13.63 -15.00 0.92
CA LYS A 40 -14.11 -13.61 0.90
C LYS A 40 -14.13 -13.07 2.31
N MET A 41 -14.01 -11.77 2.49
CA MET A 41 -14.22 -11.14 3.79
C MET A 41 -15.69 -11.10 4.15
N VAL A 42 -15.97 -11.15 5.45
CA VAL A 42 -17.28 -10.75 5.99
C VAL A 42 -17.42 -9.25 5.76
N LEU A 43 -18.62 -8.83 5.35
CA LEU A 43 -18.90 -7.40 5.19
C LEU A 43 -18.96 -6.77 6.59
N THR A 44 -18.32 -5.62 6.73
CA THR A 44 -18.34 -4.80 7.94
C THR A 44 -19.55 -3.87 7.94
N ASP A 45 -19.95 -3.43 9.14
CA ASP A 45 -20.88 -2.31 9.25
C ASP A 45 -20.07 -1.01 9.17
N PRO A 46 -20.46 -0.06 8.29
CA PRO A 46 -19.71 1.18 8.15
C PRO A 46 -19.88 2.06 9.40
N VAL A 47 -18.82 2.80 9.72
CA VAL A 47 -18.90 3.89 10.71
C VAL A 47 -19.90 4.92 10.20
N LYS A 48 -20.93 5.21 10.99
CA LYS A 48 -21.92 6.22 10.62
C LYS A 48 -21.35 7.61 10.88
N TYR A 49 -21.52 8.50 9.90
CA TYR A 49 -21.15 9.90 10.01
C TYR A 49 -22.29 10.77 9.50
N LYS A 50 -22.57 11.84 10.23
CA LYS A 50 -23.58 12.83 9.85
C LYS A 50 -22.88 14.14 9.55
N CYS A 51 -23.11 14.64 8.35
CA CYS A 51 -22.68 15.97 7.96
C CYS A 51 -23.68 17.02 8.45
N ASP A 52 -23.19 18.21 8.71
CA ASP A 52 -23.94 19.44 8.95
C ASP A 52 -23.93 20.32 7.68
N GLY A 53 -24.35 19.73 6.57
CA GLY A 53 -24.44 20.41 5.27
C GLY A 53 -23.11 20.65 4.55
N GLU A 54 -21.97 20.20 5.08
CA GLU A 54 -20.66 20.43 4.46
C GLU A 54 -20.55 19.82 3.04
N GLU A 55 -19.79 20.49 2.18
CA GLU A 55 -19.28 19.90 0.93
C GLU A 55 -18.19 18.86 1.21
N ILE A 56 -18.07 17.87 0.34
CA ILE A 56 -17.15 16.73 0.54
C ILE A 56 -16.22 16.60 -0.67
N PHE A 57 -14.92 16.56 -0.40
CA PHE A 57 -13.87 16.27 -1.38
C PHE A 57 -13.23 14.93 -1.03
N VAL A 58 -13.16 14.00 -1.98
CA VAL A 58 -12.58 12.67 -1.75
C VAL A 58 -11.41 12.42 -2.69
N VAL A 59 -10.24 12.16 -2.09
CA VAL A 59 -9.01 11.72 -2.77
C VAL A 59 -8.60 10.35 -2.25
N SER A 60 -7.71 9.65 -2.96
CA SER A 60 -7.19 8.34 -2.55
C SER A 60 -5.83 8.09 -3.20
N ASP A 61 -5.12 7.07 -2.72
CA ASP A 61 -3.90 6.54 -3.34
C ASP A 61 -2.85 7.63 -3.57
N LEU A 62 -2.48 8.33 -2.50
CA LEU A 62 -1.41 9.34 -2.51
C LEU A 62 -0.03 8.69 -2.40
N HIS A 63 0.08 7.56 -1.68
CA HIS A 63 1.30 6.74 -1.53
C HIS A 63 2.56 7.53 -1.13
N ILE A 64 2.40 8.49 -0.21
CA ILE A 64 3.50 9.35 0.22
C ILE A 64 4.53 8.53 0.99
N ALA A 65 5.79 8.55 0.54
CA ALA A 65 6.91 7.91 1.21
C ALA A 65 7.92 8.96 1.75
N ALA A 66 9.22 8.64 1.74
CA ALA A 66 10.23 9.41 2.47
C ALA A 66 10.44 10.85 1.94
N GLY A 67 10.00 11.15 0.71
CA GLY A 67 10.07 12.46 0.10
C GLY A 67 11.48 12.97 -0.18
N ARG A 68 11.61 14.30 -0.15
CA ARG A 68 12.84 15.03 -0.42
C ARG A 68 13.84 14.88 0.72
N ASN A 69 15.11 14.64 0.39
CA ASN A 69 16.19 14.70 1.37
C ASN A 69 16.68 16.15 1.59
N LYS A 70 17.67 16.36 2.47
CA LYS A 70 18.24 17.70 2.77
C LYS A 70 18.76 18.46 1.54
N ALA A 71 19.10 17.78 0.45
CA ALA A 71 19.53 18.39 -0.81
C ALA A 71 18.35 18.64 -1.79
N GLY A 72 17.10 18.45 -1.35
CA GLY A 72 15.90 18.63 -2.19
C GLY A 72 15.61 17.49 -3.15
N VAL A 73 16.36 16.38 -3.09
CA VAL A 73 16.19 15.25 -4.02
C VAL A 73 15.33 14.15 -3.40
N PHE A 74 14.33 13.68 -4.15
CA PHE A 74 13.45 12.59 -3.74
C PHE A 74 14.19 11.26 -3.50
N SER A 75 13.67 10.47 -2.56
CA SER A 75 14.09 9.08 -2.39
C SER A 75 13.78 8.25 -3.64
N GLY A 76 14.60 7.24 -3.94
CA GLY A 76 14.41 6.38 -5.12
C GLY A 76 13.19 5.46 -5.04
N THR A 77 12.54 5.37 -3.88
CA THR A 77 11.29 4.62 -3.67
C THR A 77 10.07 5.54 -3.56
N GLU A 78 10.24 6.85 -3.74
CA GLU A 78 9.14 7.81 -3.71
C GLU A 78 8.27 7.71 -4.96
N ASN A 79 6.95 7.84 -4.76
CA ASN A 79 5.97 7.88 -5.83
C ASN A 79 5.14 9.17 -5.82
N PHE A 80 5.08 9.89 -4.70
CA PHE A 80 4.35 11.15 -4.60
C PHE A 80 5.26 12.34 -4.87
N PHE A 81 4.90 13.15 -5.87
CA PHE A 81 5.62 14.38 -6.24
C PHE A 81 4.71 15.60 -6.33
N ALA A 82 3.48 15.47 -5.84
CA ALA A 82 2.41 16.44 -6.03
C ALA A 82 2.19 17.31 -4.78
N ASP A 83 3.23 17.52 -3.96
CA ASP A 83 3.15 18.35 -2.74
C ASP A 83 2.51 19.71 -3.04
N GLU A 84 3.10 20.46 -3.98
CA GLU A 84 2.64 21.79 -4.33
C GLU A 84 1.30 21.77 -5.10
N SER A 85 1.08 20.76 -5.94
CA SER A 85 -0.17 20.59 -6.68
C SER A 85 -1.35 20.27 -5.75
N PHE A 86 -1.12 19.43 -4.74
CA PHE A 86 -2.12 19.08 -3.73
C PHE A 86 -2.45 20.29 -2.83
N ALA A 87 -1.43 21.08 -2.47
CA ALA A 87 -1.64 22.34 -1.75
C ALA A 87 -2.52 23.32 -2.56
N ARG A 88 -2.21 23.54 -3.84
CA ARG A 88 -3.04 24.39 -4.73
C ARG A 88 -4.46 23.84 -4.90
N PHE A 89 -4.62 22.52 -4.97
CA PHE A 89 -5.93 21.87 -5.02
C PHE A 89 -6.77 22.21 -3.78
N LEU A 90 -6.21 22.09 -2.57
CA LEU A 90 -6.93 22.43 -1.34
C LEU A 90 -7.20 23.93 -1.22
N ASP A 91 -6.27 24.78 -1.62
CA ASP A 91 -6.47 26.23 -1.67
C ASP A 91 -7.60 26.61 -2.64
N HIS A 92 -7.68 25.93 -3.80
CA HIS A 92 -8.77 26.12 -4.75
C HIS A 92 -10.10 25.64 -4.15
N ALA A 93 -10.14 24.44 -3.56
CA ALA A 93 -11.32 23.90 -2.88
C ALA A 93 -11.84 24.86 -1.81
N GLN A 94 -10.94 25.43 -0.99
CA GLN A 94 -11.27 26.40 0.05
C GLN A 94 -11.86 27.71 -0.52
N LYS A 95 -11.42 28.14 -1.72
CA LYS A 95 -11.94 29.35 -2.38
C LYS A 95 -13.30 29.15 -3.02
N ILE A 96 -13.59 27.97 -3.55
CA ILE A 96 -14.81 27.72 -4.33
C ILE A 96 -15.93 27.06 -3.54
N LYS A 97 -15.65 26.51 -2.35
CA LYS A 97 -16.68 25.89 -1.50
C LYS A 97 -17.81 26.89 -1.24
N LYS A 98 -19.04 26.40 -1.30
CA LYS A 98 -20.27 27.19 -1.08
C LYS A 98 -20.72 27.14 0.38
N THR A 99 -20.13 26.25 1.18
CA THR A 99 -20.43 26.04 2.59
C THR A 99 -19.35 26.64 3.48
N ASP A 100 -19.71 27.02 4.71
CA ASP A 100 -18.74 27.59 5.67
C ASP A 100 -17.59 26.61 5.97
N ASN A 101 -17.92 25.32 6.06
CA ASN A 101 -16.99 24.22 6.31
C ASN A 101 -17.11 23.16 5.22
N ALA A 102 -16.02 22.44 4.98
CA ALA A 102 -15.94 21.31 4.06
C ALA A 102 -15.24 20.11 4.71
N ILE A 103 -15.39 18.93 4.11
CA ILE A 103 -14.75 17.69 4.55
C ILE A 103 -13.82 17.18 3.45
N LEU A 104 -12.55 16.97 3.80
CA LEU A 104 -11.61 16.22 2.98
C LEU A 104 -11.57 14.77 3.44
N ILE A 105 -11.95 13.84 2.58
CA ILE A 105 -11.83 12.42 2.81
C ILE A 105 -10.62 11.90 2.04
N ILE A 106 -9.67 11.31 2.76
CA ILE A 106 -8.54 10.58 2.18
C ILE A 106 -8.86 9.09 2.30
N ASN A 107 -9.35 8.51 1.20
CA ASN A 107 -9.90 7.16 1.14
C ASN A 107 -8.80 6.08 1.03
N GLY A 108 -7.93 5.97 2.03
CA GLY A 108 -6.85 4.97 2.06
C GLY A 108 -5.64 5.31 1.22
N ASP A 109 -4.54 4.64 1.57
CA ASP A 109 -3.22 4.74 0.95
C ASP A 109 -2.71 6.20 0.89
N ILE A 110 -2.84 6.92 2.01
CA ILE A 110 -2.21 8.25 2.16
C ILE A 110 -0.69 8.11 2.22
N PHE A 111 -0.18 7.11 2.92
CA PHE A 111 1.25 6.84 3.10
C PHE A 111 1.62 5.47 2.56
N ASP A 112 2.88 5.30 2.14
CA ASP A 112 3.49 3.99 1.94
C ASP A 112 4.66 3.79 2.91
N PHE A 113 4.33 3.32 4.11
CA PHE A 113 5.32 3.11 5.17
C PHE A 113 6.34 2.02 4.84
N LEU A 114 6.05 1.11 3.91
CA LEU A 114 6.99 0.05 3.54
C LEU A 114 8.00 0.55 2.49
N ARG A 115 7.67 1.58 1.70
CA ARG A 115 8.59 2.30 0.81
C ARG A 115 9.57 3.20 1.56
N VAL A 116 9.30 3.57 2.82
CA VAL A 116 10.28 4.26 3.69
C VAL A 116 11.33 3.27 4.19
N THR A 117 12.39 3.11 3.40
CA THR A 117 13.48 2.16 3.70
C THR A 117 14.58 2.73 4.61
N ASP A 118 14.42 3.97 5.07
CA ASP A 118 15.40 4.65 5.91
C ASP A 118 15.34 4.17 7.37
N PHE A 119 16.50 4.26 8.03
CA PHE A 119 16.70 3.96 9.44
C PHE A 119 17.87 4.81 9.94
N PRO A 120 17.97 5.10 11.25
CA PRO A 120 19.04 5.94 11.75
C PRO A 120 20.44 5.38 11.45
N GLY A 121 21.31 6.21 10.89
CA GLY A 121 22.68 5.84 10.56
C GLY A 121 22.85 4.98 9.31
N LYS A 122 21.86 4.96 8.41
CA LYS A 122 21.98 4.32 7.09
C LYS A 122 23.03 5.03 6.23
N ILE A 123 24.24 4.49 6.19
CA ILE A 123 25.30 4.94 5.27
C ILE A 123 24.91 4.57 3.83
N ARG A 124 24.73 5.58 2.96
CA ARG A 124 24.70 5.35 1.50
C ARG A 124 26.10 4.92 1.06
N LYS A 125 26.34 3.60 0.95
CA LYS A 125 27.61 3.09 0.38
C LYS A 125 27.78 3.70 -1.02
N PRO A 126 28.90 4.39 -1.31
CA PRO A 126 29.15 4.91 -2.64
C PRO A 126 29.14 3.75 -3.66
N ARG A 127 28.62 4.00 -4.87
CA ARG A 127 28.59 3.04 -5.99
C ARG A 127 29.95 2.32 -6.12
N ILE A 128 29.92 1.01 -6.40
CA ILE A 128 31.10 0.12 -6.52
C ILE A 128 32.20 0.72 -7.41
N ALA A 129 31.83 1.49 -8.45
CA ALA A 129 32.78 2.22 -9.30
C ALA A 129 33.67 3.24 -8.54
N LYS A 130 33.15 3.89 -7.49
CA LYS A 130 33.93 4.75 -6.59
C LYS A 130 34.80 3.95 -5.62
N GLN A 131 34.36 2.77 -5.20
CA GLN A 131 35.13 1.88 -4.32
C GLN A 131 36.35 1.29 -5.02
N PHE A 132 36.22 0.87 -6.29
CA PHE A 132 37.37 0.43 -7.10
C PHE A 132 38.41 1.55 -7.28
N LYS A 133 37.96 2.80 -7.48
CA LYS A 133 38.84 3.97 -7.63
C LYS A 133 39.54 4.37 -6.32
N HIS A 134 38.94 4.07 -5.16
CA HIS A 134 39.57 4.27 -3.84
C HIS A 134 40.51 3.12 -3.45
N PHE A 135 40.14 1.88 -3.79
CA PHE A 135 40.95 0.69 -3.56
C PHE A 135 42.29 0.76 -4.32
N LEU A 136 42.28 1.27 -5.55
CA LEU A 136 43.50 1.54 -6.33
C LEU A 136 44.35 2.70 -5.79
N LYS A 137 43.82 3.52 -4.86
CA LYS A 137 44.51 4.70 -4.31
C LYS A 137 45.04 4.52 -2.88
N PHE A 138 44.94 3.33 -2.27
CA PHE A 138 45.47 3.03 -0.93
C PHE A 138 45.13 4.06 0.18
N ASN A 139 44.04 4.82 0.03
CA ASN A 139 43.57 5.69 1.11
C ASN A 139 42.57 4.93 1.98
N PRO A 140 42.84 4.71 3.28
CA PRO A 140 41.84 4.18 4.18
C PRO A 140 40.66 5.15 4.22
N LEU A 141 39.44 4.62 4.07
CA LEU A 141 38.21 5.37 4.31
C LEU A 141 38.16 5.69 5.81
N ASN A 142 38.68 6.85 6.20
CA ASN A 142 38.44 7.40 7.54
C ASN A 142 36.93 7.61 7.67
N ILE A 143 36.30 6.86 8.58
CA ILE A 143 34.93 7.13 8.98
C ILE A 143 35.01 8.42 9.80
N ASP A 144 34.56 9.51 9.17
CA ASP A 144 34.65 10.87 9.69
C ASP A 144 33.88 11.01 11.02
N SER A 145 34.41 11.75 12.00
CA SER A 145 33.72 11.97 13.30
C SER A 145 32.34 12.60 13.10
N ASN A 146 32.22 13.47 12.09
CA ASN A 146 30.97 14.08 11.63
C ASN A 146 29.88 13.05 11.29
N PHE A 147 30.27 11.85 10.84
CA PHE A 147 29.30 10.80 10.53
C PHE A 147 28.69 10.22 11.81
N TYR A 148 29.51 9.89 12.81
CA TYR A 148 29.02 9.35 14.08
C TYR A 148 28.10 10.36 14.79
N ASP A 149 28.48 11.63 14.80
CA ASP A 149 27.64 12.70 15.35
C ASP A 149 26.28 12.75 14.64
N SER A 150 26.26 12.69 13.31
CA SER A 150 25.01 12.70 12.54
C SER A 150 24.08 11.52 12.85
N VAL A 151 24.63 10.32 13.09
CA VAL A 151 23.83 9.13 13.46
C VAL A 151 23.22 9.31 14.83
N THR A 152 24.03 9.78 15.79
CA THR A 152 23.56 10.05 17.15
C THR A 152 22.47 11.12 17.16
N GLU A 153 22.57 12.16 16.33
CA GLU A 153 21.51 13.16 16.16
C GLU A 153 20.22 12.56 15.60
N GLU A 154 20.27 11.62 14.65
CA GLU A 154 19.05 10.96 14.15
C GLU A 154 18.33 10.13 15.22
N TYR A 155 19.07 9.47 16.12
CA TYR A 155 18.46 8.74 17.24
C TYR A 155 17.94 9.68 18.33
N LYS A 156 18.64 10.79 18.62
CA LYS A 156 18.16 11.82 19.56
C LYS A 156 16.85 12.41 19.08
N GLU A 157 16.79 12.82 17.81
CA GLU A 157 15.56 13.31 17.19
C GLU A 157 14.43 12.28 17.29
N TRP A 158 14.71 11.01 16.94
CA TRP A 158 13.70 9.98 17.03
C TRP A 158 13.17 9.81 18.46
N ARG A 159 14.06 9.77 19.46
CA ARG A 159 13.67 9.74 20.89
C ARG A 159 12.82 10.94 21.26
N ASP A 160 13.24 12.14 20.88
CA ASP A 160 12.59 13.38 21.33
C ASP A 160 11.18 13.51 20.73
N GLU A 161 11.01 13.13 19.46
CA GLU A 161 9.69 13.06 18.81
C GLU A 161 8.79 11.99 19.43
N LEU A 162 9.33 10.84 19.83
CA LEU A 162 8.58 9.82 20.56
C LEU A 162 8.10 10.31 21.94
N ALA A 163 8.95 11.06 22.64
CA ALA A 163 8.64 11.59 23.96
C ALA A 163 7.48 12.60 23.93
N LYS A 164 7.31 13.36 22.84
CA LYS A 164 6.18 14.31 22.68
C LYS A 164 4.81 13.62 22.78
N ILE A 165 4.73 12.35 22.36
CA ILE A 165 3.50 11.55 22.39
C ILE A 165 3.52 10.44 23.46
N GLY A 166 4.41 10.55 24.45
CA GLY A 166 4.42 9.64 25.61
C GLY A 166 5.22 8.35 25.46
N ILE A 167 5.87 8.13 24.31
CA ILE A 167 6.72 6.95 24.12
C ILE A 167 8.12 7.24 24.65
N ASN A 168 8.42 6.72 25.84
CA ASN A 168 9.74 6.83 26.45
C ASN A 168 10.65 5.66 26.02
N LYS A 169 11.66 5.94 25.18
CA LYS A 169 12.71 4.98 24.81
C LYS A 169 14.08 5.64 24.86
N SER A 170 15.06 4.97 25.45
CA SER A 170 16.45 5.41 25.39
C SER A 170 17.04 5.17 24.00
N ILE A 171 18.09 5.93 23.66
CA ILE A 171 18.81 5.77 22.38
C ILE A 171 19.35 4.34 22.22
N THR A 172 19.85 3.74 23.32
CA THR A 172 20.37 2.37 23.33
C THR A 172 19.28 1.34 23.03
N GLU A 173 18.07 1.52 23.55
CA GLU A 173 16.92 0.67 23.21
C GLU A 173 16.51 0.82 21.75
N LEU A 174 16.49 2.06 21.22
CA LEU A 174 16.18 2.32 19.82
C LEU A 174 17.20 1.66 18.89
N GLU A 175 18.49 1.79 19.18
CA GLU A 175 19.58 1.15 18.43
C GLU A 175 19.46 -0.38 18.43
N ALA A 176 19.20 -0.97 19.61
CA ALA A 176 19.03 -2.41 19.78
C ALA A 176 17.76 -2.95 19.10
N SER A 177 16.74 -2.12 18.94
CA SER A 177 15.47 -2.50 18.32
C SER A 177 15.56 -2.80 16.81
N ILE A 178 16.64 -2.36 16.14
CA ILE A 178 16.79 -2.45 14.69
C ILE A 178 17.58 -3.71 14.31
N SER A 179 16.86 -4.71 13.79
CA SER A 179 17.46 -5.97 13.35
C SER A 179 18.30 -5.83 12.08
N LYS A 180 19.20 -6.80 11.83
CA LYS A 180 19.98 -6.88 10.57
C LYS A 180 19.10 -6.88 9.31
N LYS A 181 17.91 -7.49 9.38
CA LYS A 181 16.96 -7.49 8.28
C LYS A 181 16.36 -6.11 8.05
N GLU A 182 16.03 -5.38 9.11
CA GLU A 182 15.51 -4.02 8.98
C GLU A 182 16.55 -3.07 8.40
N ARG A 183 17.83 -3.23 8.76
CA ARG A 183 18.93 -2.49 8.12
C ARG A 183 19.06 -2.77 6.61
N SER A 184 18.46 -3.85 6.12
CA SER A 184 18.53 -4.27 4.71
C SER A 184 17.25 -3.98 3.92
N TYR A 185 16.10 -3.86 4.59
CA TYR A 185 14.77 -3.81 3.96
C TYR A 185 13.86 -2.71 4.54
N GLY A 186 14.39 -1.81 5.36
CA GLY A 186 13.61 -0.78 6.06
C GLY A 186 13.04 -1.28 7.40
N LEU A 187 12.59 -0.35 8.24
CA LEU A 187 12.00 -0.63 9.55
C LEU A 187 10.67 -1.39 9.44
N LYS A 188 10.34 -2.18 10.46
CA LYS A 188 9.05 -2.89 10.57
C LYS A 188 7.89 -1.94 10.89
N THR A 189 6.74 -2.51 11.24
CA THR A 189 5.44 -1.83 11.41
C THR A 189 5.11 -1.53 12.87
N ASN A 190 6.10 -1.63 13.79
CA ASN A 190 5.92 -1.21 15.18
C ASN A 190 5.55 0.28 15.21
N ASP A 191 4.68 0.69 16.11
CA ASP A 191 4.25 2.08 16.27
C ASP A 191 5.43 3.08 16.34
N TYR A 192 6.40 2.87 17.24
CA TYR A 192 7.56 3.76 17.40
C TYR A 192 8.48 3.79 16.17
N LYS A 193 8.56 2.67 15.43
CA LYS A 193 9.33 2.59 14.16
C LYS A 193 8.59 3.28 13.02
N THR A 194 7.27 3.22 13.00
CA THR A 194 6.43 3.96 12.06
C THR A 194 6.53 5.45 12.30
N ILE A 195 6.59 5.89 13.56
CA ILE A 195 6.81 7.30 13.90
C ILE A 195 8.15 7.79 13.32
N TYR A 196 9.22 6.99 13.35
CA TYR A 196 10.45 7.35 12.64
C TYR A 196 10.23 7.57 11.13
N LYS A 197 9.43 6.70 10.50
CA LYS A 197 9.08 6.86 9.09
C LYS A 197 8.29 8.15 8.87
N LEU A 198 7.30 8.45 9.72
CA LEU A 198 6.54 9.70 9.67
C LEU A 198 7.41 10.94 9.86
N ILE A 199 8.43 10.91 10.73
CA ILE A 199 9.43 11.98 10.85
C ILE A 199 10.10 12.24 9.50
N LYS A 200 10.48 11.17 8.78
CA LYS A 200 11.09 11.29 7.44
C LYS A 200 10.09 11.82 6.41
N ILE A 201 8.87 11.27 6.38
CA ILE A 201 7.79 11.70 5.48
C ILE A 201 7.50 13.20 5.69
N ARG A 202 7.28 13.64 6.94
CA ARG A 202 7.04 15.04 7.30
C ARG A 202 8.12 15.98 6.77
N LYS A 203 9.38 15.61 6.95
CA LYS A 203 10.51 16.41 6.46
C LYS A 203 10.60 16.45 4.94
N GLY A 204 10.27 15.34 4.29
CA GLY A 204 10.30 15.22 2.84
C GLY A 204 9.15 15.92 2.13
N HIS A 205 8.03 16.12 2.82
CA HIS A 205 6.74 16.57 2.28
C HIS A 205 6.11 17.70 3.11
N LYS A 206 6.92 18.67 3.56
CA LYS A 206 6.42 19.80 4.37
C LYS A 206 5.19 20.50 3.73
N PRO A 207 5.18 20.84 2.42
CA PRO A 207 4.03 21.54 1.83
C PRO A 207 2.72 20.75 1.91
N PHE A 208 2.77 19.42 1.85
CA PHE A 208 1.59 18.57 2.02
C PHE A 208 0.99 18.69 3.43
N PHE A 209 1.81 18.59 4.47
CA PHE A 209 1.34 18.74 5.85
C PHE A 209 0.88 20.16 6.15
N ASP A 210 1.57 21.17 5.62
CA ASP A 210 1.17 22.58 5.72
C ASP A 210 -0.22 22.81 5.10
N ALA A 211 -0.50 22.18 3.95
CA ALA A 211 -1.81 22.28 3.29
C ALA A 211 -2.93 21.65 4.11
N LEU A 212 -2.71 20.46 4.69
CA LEU A 212 -3.68 19.81 5.58
C LEU A 212 -3.90 20.61 6.87
N ALA A 213 -2.83 21.18 7.44
CA ALA A 213 -2.88 22.04 8.62
C ALA A 213 -3.69 23.31 8.34
N ASN A 214 -3.44 23.97 7.21
CA ASN A 214 -4.21 25.13 6.77
C ASN A 214 -5.68 24.78 6.56
N TRP A 215 -5.98 23.62 5.97
CA TRP A 215 -7.35 23.15 5.78
C TRP A 215 -8.11 23.04 7.12
N LEU A 216 -7.50 22.43 8.15
CA LEU A 216 -8.07 22.34 9.50
C LEU A 216 -8.16 23.71 10.19
N ASN A 217 -7.15 24.58 10.02
CA ASN A 217 -7.15 25.91 10.65
C ASN A 217 -8.34 26.77 10.20
N ASN A 218 -8.76 26.58 8.93
CA ASN A 218 -9.94 27.21 8.33
C ASN A 218 -11.29 26.60 8.77
N GLY A 219 -11.31 25.70 9.77
CA GLY A 219 -12.53 25.11 10.32
C GLY A 219 -13.05 23.89 9.57
N ASN A 220 -12.37 23.47 8.50
CA ASN A 220 -12.74 22.27 7.76
C ASN A 220 -12.34 20.99 8.50
N LYS A 221 -12.86 19.86 8.03
CA LYS A 221 -12.63 18.54 8.63
C LYS A 221 -11.84 17.62 7.70
N ILE A 222 -11.15 16.65 8.29
CA ILE A 222 -10.42 15.60 7.58
C ILE A 222 -10.90 14.22 8.07
N ILE A 223 -11.18 13.32 7.15
CA ILE A 223 -11.46 11.91 7.44
C ILE A 223 -10.43 11.07 6.70
N ILE A 224 -9.66 10.26 7.41
CA ILE A 224 -8.64 9.36 6.83
C ILE A 224 -9.11 7.92 7.02
N LEU A 225 -9.37 7.24 5.91
CA LEU A 225 -9.60 5.80 5.91
C LEU A 225 -8.26 5.08 5.78
N LYS A 226 -8.13 3.90 6.40
CA LYS A 226 -6.96 3.03 6.26
C LYS A 226 -7.03 2.23 4.95
N GLY A 227 -5.95 2.26 4.17
CA GLY A 227 -5.69 1.41 3.02
C GLY A 227 -4.74 0.25 3.36
N ASN A 228 -4.13 -0.37 2.34
CA ASN A 228 -3.20 -1.50 2.51
C ASN A 228 -1.71 -1.09 2.56
N HIS A 229 -1.37 0.16 2.22
CA HIS A 229 -0.01 0.72 2.30
C HIS A 229 0.25 1.50 3.60
N ASP A 230 -0.81 1.91 4.30
CA ASP A 230 -0.77 2.69 5.53
C ASP A 230 -1.44 1.96 6.71
N LEU A 231 -1.30 0.63 6.75
CA LEU A 231 -1.86 -0.23 7.81
C LEU A 231 -1.50 0.24 9.22
N GLU A 232 -0.35 0.89 9.35
CA GLU A 232 0.14 1.48 10.60
C GLU A 232 -0.73 2.60 11.19
N ILE A 233 -1.71 3.14 10.45
CA ILE A 233 -2.77 4.01 11.01
C ILE A 233 -3.59 3.29 12.10
N TYR A 234 -3.57 1.95 12.13
CA TYR A 234 -4.14 1.14 13.21
C TYR A 234 -3.60 1.53 14.60
N TRP A 235 -2.35 1.98 14.70
CA TRP A 235 -1.75 2.35 15.98
C TRP A 235 -2.21 3.73 16.45
N LEU A 236 -2.73 3.80 17.68
CA LEU A 236 -3.10 5.07 18.33
C LEU A 236 -1.94 6.08 18.31
N ASN A 237 -0.73 5.63 18.63
CA ASN A 237 0.45 6.50 18.66
C ASN A 237 0.81 7.07 17.28
N VAL A 238 0.53 6.35 16.19
CA VAL A 238 0.74 6.84 14.82
C VAL A 238 -0.30 7.93 14.49
N ARG A 239 -1.57 7.72 14.85
CA ARG A 239 -2.63 8.73 14.69
C ARG A 239 -2.37 9.98 15.52
N ASN A 240 -1.92 9.81 16.76
CA ASN A 240 -1.56 10.90 17.67
C ASN A 240 -0.37 11.69 17.15
N TYR A 241 0.64 11.01 16.59
CA TYR A 241 1.75 11.71 15.96
C TYR A 241 1.31 12.49 14.72
N LEU A 242 0.39 11.97 13.91
CA LEU A 242 -0.19 12.74 12.78
C LEU A 242 -0.94 13.99 13.27
N ARG A 243 -1.78 13.87 14.30
CA ARG A 243 -2.46 15.01 14.94
C ARG A 243 -1.44 16.06 15.42
N LEU A 244 -0.37 15.61 16.08
CA LEU A 244 0.71 16.48 16.56
C LEU A 244 1.41 17.21 15.42
N ILE A 245 1.74 16.53 14.32
CA ILE A 245 2.37 17.16 13.13
C ILE A 245 1.50 18.30 12.60
N LEU A 246 0.19 18.07 12.48
CA LEU A 246 -0.75 19.09 11.99
C LEU A 246 -0.88 20.26 12.97
N GLY A 247 -0.96 19.98 14.27
CA GLY A 247 -0.98 21.02 15.31
C GLY A 247 0.28 21.88 15.32
N GLU A 248 1.46 21.26 15.25
CA GLU A 248 2.75 21.98 15.15
C GLU A 248 2.81 22.81 13.86
N SER A 249 2.31 22.30 12.74
CA SER A 249 2.27 23.05 11.49
C SER A 249 1.33 24.26 11.54
N ILE A 250 0.20 24.20 12.27
CA ILE A 250 -0.67 25.35 12.51
C ILE A 250 0.04 26.36 13.41
N ALA A 251 0.67 25.89 14.50
CA ALA A 251 1.40 26.73 15.43
C ALA A 251 2.54 27.50 14.73
N ASP A 252 3.35 26.80 13.94
CA ASP A 252 4.45 27.38 13.17
C ASP A 252 3.97 28.43 12.16
N ALA A 253 2.83 28.21 11.50
CA ALA A 253 2.30 29.12 10.48
C ALA A 253 1.67 30.40 11.05
N ASN A 254 1.15 30.36 12.29
CA ASN A 254 0.46 31.47 12.93
C ASN A 254 1.28 32.13 14.06
N GLU A 255 2.53 31.69 14.27
CA GLU A 255 3.40 32.13 15.38
C GLU A 255 2.74 31.96 16.77
N GLU A 256 1.90 30.94 16.91
CA GLU A 256 1.17 30.64 18.13
C GLU A 256 1.95 29.68 19.03
N ASN A 257 2.04 29.99 20.32
CA ASN A 257 2.81 29.19 21.28
C ASN A 257 1.99 28.14 22.03
N ASN A 258 0.65 28.16 21.93
CA ASN A 258 -0.22 27.27 22.71
C ASN A 258 -0.68 26.05 21.90
N LEU A 259 0.22 25.09 21.73
CA LEU A 259 -0.05 23.86 20.99
C LEU A 259 -1.21 23.02 21.57
N GLU A 260 -1.40 23.05 22.89
CA GLU A 260 -2.49 22.31 23.56
C GLU A 260 -3.86 22.84 23.15
N GLU A 261 -4.00 24.17 23.07
CA GLU A 261 -5.22 24.85 22.61
C GLU A 261 -5.49 24.62 21.13
N ILE A 262 -4.45 24.72 20.28
CA ILE A 262 -4.56 24.41 18.84
C ILE A 262 -5.04 22.97 18.64
N LEU A 263 -4.43 22.00 19.33
CA LEU A 263 -4.84 20.61 19.22
C LEU A 263 -6.30 20.44 19.67
N SER A 264 -6.66 20.97 20.84
CA SER A 264 -7.99 20.80 21.43
C SER A 264 -9.10 21.44 20.59
N ASN A 265 -8.84 22.60 19.98
CA ASN A 265 -9.88 23.38 19.30
C ASN A 265 -9.90 23.18 17.78
N LYS A 266 -8.73 22.93 17.15
CA LYS A 266 -8.60 22.93 15.68
C LYS A 266 -8.36 21.54 15.11
N VAL A 267 -7.56 20.71 15.78
CA VAL A 267 -7.12 19.42 15.20
C VAL A 267 -7.94 18.24 15.70
N LEU A 268 -7.91 17.95 17.01
CA LEU A 268 -8.54 16.77 17.62
C LEU A 268 -10.01 16.58 17.25
N PRO A 269 -10.89 17.61 17.35
CA PRO A 269 -12.30 17.43 17.01
C PRO A 269 -12.57 17.31 15.49
N ASN A 270 -11.63 17.76 14.65
CA ASN A 270 -11.85 17.90 13.21
C ASN A 270 -11.12 16.87 12.36
N ILE A 271 -10.36 15.94 12.97
CA ILE A 271 -9.71 14.83 12.27
C ILE A 271 -10.21 13.46 12.77
N GLN A 272 -10.76 12.66 11.86
CA GLN A 272 -11.24 11.32 12.16
C GLN A 272 -10.44 10.27 11.37
N PHE A 273 -10.10 9.17 12.03
CA PHE A 273 -9.49 8.01 11.41
C PHE A 273 -10.48 6.85 11.40
N VAL A 274 -10.53 6.10 10.30
CA VAL A 274 -11.49 4.99 10.10
C VAL A 274 -10.74 3.74 9.65
N ASP A 275 -10.99 2.61 10.31
CA ASP A 275 -10.28 1.36 10.03
C ASP A 275 -10.60 0.77 8.66
N ASP A 276 -11.84 0.96 8.19
CA ASP A 276 -12.35 0.17 7.07
C ASP A 276 -13.33 0.90 6.15
N SER A 277 -14.50 1.30 6.65
CA SER A 277 -15.50 2.01 5.83
C SER A 277 -16.35 2.97 6.64
N ILE A 278 -16.82 4.02 5.97
CA ILE A 278 -17.66 5.07 6.55
C ILE A 278 -18.90 5.29 5.66
N LEU A 279 -20.02 5.59 6.28
CA LEU A 279 -21.29 5.88 5.63
C LEU A 279 -21.78 7.25 6.10
N ILE A 280 -21.82 8.17 5.14
CA ILE A 280 -22.15 9.57 5.35
C ILE A 280 -23.61 9.79 4.98
N ASP A 281 -24.38 10.38 5.90
CA ASP A 281 -25.80 10.74 5.74
C ASP A 281 -26.71 9.58 5.30
N ASP A 282 -26.32 8.34 5.62
CA ASP A 282 -27.00 7.11 5.18
C ASP A 282 -27.10 6.95 3.65
N ASP A 283 -26.31 7.70 2.89
CA ASP A 283 -26.45 7.84 1.44
C ASP A 283 -25.14 7.62 0.69
N PHE A 284 -24.02 8.11 1.24
CA PHE A 284 -22.70 8.05 0.62
C PHE A 284 -21.78 7.07 1.36
N TYR A 285 -21.43 5.97 0.70
CA TYR A 285 -20.56 4.92 1.24
C TYR A 285 -19.12 5.04 0.72
N VAL A 286 -18.15 4.98 1.62
CA VAL A 286 -16.71 5.08 1.31
C VAL A 286 -15.98 3.87 1.89
N GLU A 287 -15.22 3.17 1.05
CA GLU A 287 -14.22 2.18 1.48
C GLU A 287 -13.02 2.18 0.52
N HIS A 288 -11.83 1.77 0.96
CA HIS A 288 -10.65 1.85 0.08
C HIS A 288 -10.68 0.80 -1.06
N GLY A 289 -11.03 -0.45 -0.75
CA GLY A 289 -11.23 -1.51 -1.74
C GLY A 289 -10.21 -2.68 -1.71
N HIS A 290 -9.10 -2.54 -0.98
CA HIS A 290 -8.04 -3.56 -0.88
C HIS A 290 -8.54 -4.95 -0.44
N ARG A 291 -9.62 -5.01 0.35
CA ARG A 291 -10.28 -6.27 0.75
C ARG A 291 -10.80 -7.13 -0.41
N TYR A 292 -11.00 -6.55 -1.59
CA TYR A 292 -11.47 -7.30 -2.76
C TYR A 292 -10.33 -7.89 -3.58
N ASP A 293 -9.09 -7.50 -3.28
CA ASP A 293 -7.89 -8.03 -3.90
C ASP A 293 -7.27 -9.13 -3.02
N LYS A 294 -7.10 -10.31 -3.60
CA LYS A 294 -6.50 -11.46 -2.92
C LYS A 294 -5.04 -11.25 -2.50
N PHE A 295 -4.33 -10.28 -3.07
CA PHE A 295 -2.93 -10.01 -2.73
C PHE A 295 -2.78 -9.01 -1.59
N THR A 296 -3.71 -8.06 -1.46
CA THR A 296 -3.65 -6.98 -0.47
C THR A 296 -4.68 -7.13 0.66
N MET A 297 -5.59 -8.10 0.56
CA MET A 297 -6.47 -8.50 1.67
C MET A 297 -5.66 -9.00 2.87
N ILE A 298 -5.97 -8.45 4.05
CA ILE A 298 -5.44 -8.87 5.34
C ILE A 298 -6.20 -10.12 5.80
N LEU A 299 -5.48 -11.21 6.04
CA LEU A 299 -6.03 -12.45 6.58
C LEU A 299 -5.73 -12.52 8.07
N ASP A 300 -6.75 -12.77 8.90
CA ASP A 300 -6.64 -12.80 10.37
C ASP A 300 -6.52 -11.41 11.01
N GLU A 301 -6.34 -11.41 12.33
CA GLU A 301 -6.20 -10.23 13.19
C GLU A 301 -5.19 -9.20 12.65
N PRO A 302 -5.37 -7.91 12.98
CA PRO A 302 -4.53 -6.81 12.49
C PRO A 302 -3.06 -6.92 12.93
N THR A 303 -2.79 -7.62 14.04
CA THR A 303 -1.45 -7.82 14.59
C THR A 303 -1.00 -9.28 14.51
N LEU A 304 0.31 -9.50 14.54
CA LEU A 304 0.86 -10.86 14.54
C LEU A 304 0.62 -11.53 15.91
N LYS A 305 0.12 -12.77 15.91
CA LYS A 305 -0.17 -13.54 17.14
C LYS A 305 1.05 -13.70 18.07
N GLU A 306 2.23 -13.94 17.49
CA GLU A 306 3.47 -14.14 18.25
C GLU A 306 4.15 -12.81 18.63
N LYS A 307 3.76 -11.72 17.97
CA LYS A 307 4.38 -10.39 18.07
C LYS A 307 3.30 -9.31 17.93
N PRO A 308 2.48 -9.10 18.96
CA PRO A 308 1.34 -8.22 18.89
C PRO A 308 1.71 -6.74 18.71
N ASP A 309 3.00 -6.40 18.81
CA ASP A 309 3.61 -5.10 18.52
C ASP A 309 3.92 -4.89 17.02
N GLU A 310 3.76 -5.92 16.19
CA GLU A 310 3.93 -5.88 14.73
C GLU A 310 2.59 -6.17 14.03
N LEU A 311 2.37 -5.55 12.87
CA LEU A 311 1.16 -5.72 12.08
C LEU A 311 1.26 -6.94 11.18
N ASN A 312 0.10 -7.54 10.96
CA ASN A 312 -0.10 -8.61 10.01
C ASN A 312 -0.29 -8.02 8.60
N ILE A 313 0.82 -7.89 7.87
CA ILE A 313 0.80 -7.35 6.51
C ILE A 313 0.36 -8.41 5.49
N PRO A 314 -0.38 -8.01 4.44
CA PRO A 314 -0.81 -8.93 3.40
C PRO A 314 0.34 -9.33 2.47
N PHE A 315 0.07 -10.31 1.58
CA PHE A 315 1.07 -10.86 0.68
C PHE A 315 1.72 -9.80 -0.23
N GLY A 316 0.93 -8.88 -0.79
CA GLY A 316 1.41 -7.79 -1.65
C GLY A 316 2.40 -6.88 -0.91
N SER A 317 2.03 -6.40 0.28
CA SER A 317 2.91 -5.57 1.13
C SER A 317 4.20 -6.31 1.52
N PHE A 318 4.12 -7.62 1.77
CA PHE A 318 5.29 -8.46 1.99
C PHE A 318 6.21 -8.52 0.75
N PHE A 319 5.62 -8.72 -0.43
CA PHE A 319 6.33 -8.73 -1.71
C PHE A 319 7.01 -7.38 -2.00
N ASN A 320 6.32 -6.27 -1.76
CA ASN A 320 6.83 -4.91 -1.97
C ASN A 320 8.08 -4.66 -1.12
N ARG A 321 7.99 -4.95 0.18
CA ARG A 321 9.09 -4.75 1.14
C ARG A 321 10.35 -5.53 0.80
N TYR A 322 10.23 -6.81 0.45
CA TYR A 322 11.39 -7.70 0.30
C TYR A 322 11.91 -7.82 -1.14
N LEU A 323 11.10 -7.44 -2.14
CA LEU A 323 11.47 -7.52 -3.55
C LEU A 323 11.30 -6.20 -4.31
N LEU A 324 10.07 -5.69 -4.50
CA LEU A 324 9.84 -4.58 -5.44
C LEU A 324 10.63 -3.32 -5.09
N ASN A 325 10.66 -2.93 -3.81
CA ASN A 325 11.40 -1.74 -3.38
C ASN A 325 12.89 -1.79 -3.76
N ARG A 326 13.48 -2.99 -3.92
CA ARG A 326 14.86 -3.14 -4.40
C ARG A 326 14.99 -3.02 -5.90
N ILE A 327 14.00 -3.49 -6.65
CA ILE A 327 13.97 -3.37 -8.10
C ILE A 327 13.75 -1.91 -8.48
N GLU A 328 12.86 -1.21 -7.77
CA GLU A 328 12.53 0.18 -8.04
C GLU A 328 13.70 1.15 -7.82
N LEU A 329 14.65 0.83 -6.94
CA LEU A 329 15.91 1.58 -6.83
C LEU A 329 16.72 1.60 -8.14
N PHE A 330 16.50 0.63 -9.03
CA PHE A 330 17.11 0.56 -10.36
C PHE A 330 16.13 0.94 -11.48
N TYR A 331 14.83 0.70 -11.28
CA TYR A 331 13.76 0.99 -12.22
C TYR A 331 12.64 1.77 -11.52
N PRO A 332 12.77 3.10 -11.37
CA PRO A 332 11.72 3.92 -10.75
C PRO A 332 10.36 3.70 -11.44
N TYR A 333 9.28 3.79 -10.66
CA TYR A 333 7.88 3.65 -11.12
C TYR A 333 7.47 2.27 -11.63
N LEU A 334 8.24 1.21 -11.31
CA LEU A 334 7.92 -0.15 -11.75
C LEU A 334 6.50 -0.58 -11.34
N ASP A 335 6.09 -0.26 -10.11
CA ASP A 335 4.77 -0.56 -9.56
C ASP A 335 3.65 0.27 -10.22
N ASN A 336 4.00 1.39 -10.85
CA ASN A 336 3.07 2.30 -11.52
C ASN A 336 2.91 2.00 -13.02
N VAL A 337 3.62 0.98 -13.54
CA VAL A 337 3.50 0.57 -14.93
C VAL A 337 2.11 -0.03 -15.16
N ARG A 338 1.42 0.47 -16.19
CA ARG A 338 0.13 -0.04 -16.64
C ARG A 338 0.20 -0.39 -18.14
N PRO A 339 -0.33 -1.56 -18.55
CA PRO A 339 -0.78 -2.69 -17.73
C PRO A 339 0.37 -3.35 -16.95
N THR A 340 0.10 -3.82 -15.72
CA THR A 340 1.10 -4.46 -14.84
C THR A 340 1.74 -5.72 -15.44
N ALA A 341 1.04 -6.40 -16.35
CA ALA A 341 1.57 -7.55 -17.10
C ALA A 341 2.84 -7.21 -17.92
N ASN A 342 3.08 -5.92 -18.23
CA ASN A 342 4.24 -5.47 -18.99
C ASN A 342 5.50 -5.27 -18.14
N VAL A 343 5.40 -5.32 -16.80
CA VAL A 343 6.53 -5.13 -15.89
C VAL A 343 7.66 -6.14 -16.15
N LEU A 344 7.34 -7.44 -16.16
CA LEU A 344 8.34 -8.48 -16.37
C LEU A 344 8.95 -8.44 -17.79
N PRO A 345 8.16 -8.36 -18.89
CA PRO A 345 8.71 -8.14 -20.23
C PRO A 345 9.63 -6.92 -20.33
N MET A 346 9.26 -5.79 -19.70
CA MET A 346 10.08 -4.57 -19.68
C MET A 346 11.41 -4.82 -18.98
N LEU A 347 11.41 -5.39 -17.77
CA LEU A 347 12.63 -5.72 -17.03
C LEU A 347 13.55 -6.67 -17.79
N MET A 348 12.96 -7.69 -18.44
CA MET A 348 13.71 -8.67 -19.23
C MET A 348 14.34 -8.05 -20.48
N ARG A 349 13.67 -7.05 -21.08
CA ARG A 349 14.19 -6.31 -22.25
C ARG A 349 15.29 -5.32 -21.87
N GLU A 350 15.11 -4.57 -20.78
CA GLU A 350 16.05 -3.52 -20.36
C GLU A 350 17.34 -4.09 -19.76
N ASN A 351 17.25 -5.15 -18.94
CA ASN A 351 18.44 -5.76 -18.33
C ASN A 351 18.21 -7.20 -17.91
N PHE A 352 18.23 -8.10 -18.90
CA PHE A 352 18.05 -9.54 -18.71
C PHE A 352 18.93 -10.14 -17.59
N PRO A 353 20.26 -9.87 -17.50
CA PRO A 353 21.09 -10.44 -16.43
C PRO A 353 20.69 -9.96 -15.03
N LEU A 354 20.34 -8.68 -14.89
CA LEU A 354 19.89 -8.13 -13.60
C LEU A 354 18.52 -8.70 -13.21
N ALA A 355 17.59 -8.81 -14.16
CA ALA A 355 16.28 -9.40 -13.94
C ALA A 355 16.39 -10.86 -13.45
N ILE A 356 17.21 -11.69 -14.12
CA ILE A 356 17.47 -13.07 -13.68
C ILE A 356 18.15 -13.11 -12.31
N LYS A 357 19.12 -12.24 -12.04
CA LYS A 357 19.78 -12.16 -10.73
C LYS A 357 18.80 -11.82 -9.61
N VAL A 358 17.90 -10.88 -9.86
CA VAL A 358 16.85 -10.48 -8.91
C VAL A 358 15.90 -11.65 -8.64
N LEU A 359 15.41 -12.31 -9.70
CA LEU A 359 14.54 -13.48 -9.58
C LEU A 359 15.22 -14.59 -8.78
N LEU A 360 16.44 -14.99 -9.14
CA LEU A 360 17.14 -16.11 -8.50
C LEU A 360 17.62 -15.82 -7.07
N HIS A 361 17.99 -14.57 -6.73
CA HIS A 361 18.51 -14.26 -5.40
C HIS A 361 17.40 -13.94 -4.39
N HIS A 362 16.32 -13.28 -4.82
CA HIS A 362 15.29 -12.79 -3.91
C HIS A 362 14.07 -13.73 -3.81
N ILE A 363 13.71 -14.45 -4.88
CA ILE A 363 12.56 -15.38 -4.83
C ILE A 363 12.77 -16.51 -3.81
N PRO A 364 13.92 -17.22 -3.74
CA PRO A 364 14.07 -18.30 -2.76
C PRO A 364 13.97 -17.82 -1.31
N PHE A 365 14.50 -16.62 -1.01
CA PHE A 365 14.38 -16.01 0.30
C PHE A 365 12.92 -15.63 0.62
N MET A 366 12.23 -15.04 -0.35
CA MET A 366 10.82 -14.68 -0.24
C MET A 366 9.95 -15.94 -0.01
N VAL A 367 10.17 -16.99 -0.80
CA VAL A 367 9.52 -18.30 -0.66
C VAL A 367 9.78 -18.90 0.72
N LYS A 368 11.02 -18.84 1.23
CA LYS A 368 11.37 -19.30 2.58
C LYS A 368 10.60 -18.57 3.68
N ILE A 369 10.35 -17.27 3.53
CA ILE A 369 9.55 -16.51 4.50
C ILE A 369 8.06 -16.80 4.31
N LEU A 370 7.58 -16.95 3.07
CA LEU A 370 6.21 -17.33 2.78
C LEU A 370 5.82 -18.68 3.37
N PHE A 371 6.74 -19.64 3.40
CA PHE A 371 6.55 -20.91 4.10
C PHE A 371 6.34 -20.76 5.62
N LYS A 372 6.68 -19.61 6.22
CA LYS A 372 6.30 -19.31 7.61
C LYS A 372 4.84 -18.87 7.74
N ASN A 373 4.24 -18.38 6.67
CA ASN A 373 2.85 -17.94 6.64
C ASN A 373 2.05 -18.74 5.60
N MET A 374 1.99 -20.05 5.84
CA MET A 374 1.34 -21.03 4.94
C MET A 374 -0.10 -20.66 4.56
N ARG A 375 -0.79 -19.92 5.44
CA ARG A 375 -2.15 -19.46 5.17
C ARG A 375 -2.22 -18.48 3.99
N TYR A 376 -1.37 -17.46 3.95
CA TYR A 376 -1.35 -16.53 2.81
C TYR A 376 -0.89 -17.23 1.53
N LEU A 377 0.14 -18.08 1.63
CA LEU A 377 0.60 -18.86 0.48
C LEU A 377 -0.54 -19.72 -0.09
N TRP A 378 -1.27 -20.42 0.77
CA TRP A 378 -2.43 -21.19 0.36
C TRP A 378 -3.52 -20.29 -0.24
N PHE A 379 -3.93 -19.22 0.45
CA PHE A 379 -4.99 -18.32 -0.02
C PHE A 379 -4.71 -17.71 -1.40
N VAL A 380 -3.46 -17.32 -1.66
CA VAL A 380 -3.05 -16.68 -2.93
C VAL A 380 -2.84 -17.72 -4.03
N PHE A 381 -2.20 -18.86 -3.71
CA PHE A 381 -1.71 -19.83 -4.69
C PHE A 381 -2.45 -21.16 -4.71
N GLN A 382 -3.56 -21.32 -3.98
CA GLN A 382 -4.29 -22.60 -3.90
C GLN A 382 -4.60 -23.17 -5.28
N LYS A 383 -5.06 -22.34 -6.24
CA LYS A 383 -5.34 -22.81 -7.60
C LYS A 383 -4.10 -23.31 -8.32
N VAL A 384 -2.96 -22.65 -8.11
CA VAL A 384 -1.67 -23.05 -8.68
C VAL A 384 -1.22 -24.37 -8.06
N VAL A 385 -1.31 -24.50 -6.72
CA VAL A 385 -0.98 -25.72 -6.01
C VAL A 385 -1.86 -26.89 -6.48
N LEU A 386 -3.18 -26.68 -6.57
CA LEU A 386 -4.12 -27.70 -7.04
C LEU A 386 -3.86 -28.10 -8.50
N PHE A 387 -3.50 -27.15 -9.36
CA PHE A 387 -3.11 -27.47 -10.73
C PHE A 387 -1.82 -28.27 -10.79
N ILE A 388 -0.77 -27.84 -10.07
CA ILE A 388 0.50 -28.58 -9.99
C ILE A 388 0.23 -30.00 -9.49
N LEU A 389 -0.59 -30.17 -8.45
CA LEU A 389 -0.98 -31.49 -7.94
C LEU A 389 -1.79 -32.30 -8.97
N ALA A 390 -2.72 -31.67 -9.69
CA ALA A 390 -3.53 -32.34 -10.72
C ALA A 390 -2.68 -32.86 -11.90
N ILE A 391 -1.45 -32.36 -12.07
CA ILE A 391 -0.53 -32.79 -13.11
C ILE A 391 0.54 -33.75 -12.57
N LEU A 392 1.12 -33.41 -11.41
CA LEU A 392 2.13 -34.25 -10.77
C LEU A 392 1.53 -35.58 -10.31
N LEU A 393 0.28 -35.61 -9.83
CA LEU A 393 -0.33 -36.83 -9.34
C LEU A 393 -0.49 -37.88 -10.45
N PRO A 394 -1.11 -37.59 -11.62
CA PRO A 394 -1.14 -38.55 -12.73
C PRO A 394 0.24 -38.94 -13.25
N LEU A 395 1.19 -38.00 -13.31
CA LEU A 395 2.55 -38.27 -13.77
C LEU A 395 3.28 -39.24 -12.82
N ILE A 396 3.21 -38.98 -11.50
CA ILE A 396 3.78 -39.84 -10.47
C ILE A 396 3.06 -41.20 -10.48
N THR A 397 1.74 -41.24 -10.59
CA THR A 397 0.97 -42.48 -10.69
C THR A 397 1.37 -43.29 -11.93
N ALA A 398 1.54 -42.65 -13.08
CA ALA A 398 2.00 -43.32 -14.30
C ALA A 398 3.41 -43.90 -14.13
N ILE A 399 4.33 -43.14 -13.52
CA ILE A 399 5.69 -43.61 -13.20
C ILE A 399 5.62 -44.83 -12.27
N ILE A 400 4.80 -44.76 -11.20
CA ILE A 400 4.64 -45.86 -10.25
C ILE A 400 4.05 -47.10 -10.94
N ILE A 401 3.02 -46.95 -11.79
CA ILE A 401 2.42 -48.07 -12.54
C ILE A 401 3.46 -48.72 -13.46
N VAL A 402 4.20 -47.91 -14.24
CA VAL A 402 5.23 -48.43 -15.14
C VAL A 402 6.31 -49.18 -14.36
N VAL A 403 6.80 -48.61 -13.25
CA VAL A 403 7.80 -49.26 -12.39
C VAL A 403 7.25 -50.55 -11.77
N ASN A 404 6.02 -50.53 -11.25
CA ASN A 404 5.41 -51.68 -10.58
C ASN A 404 5.08 -52.82 -11.53
N SER A 405 4.51 -52.52 -12.71
CA SER A 405 4.24 -53.50 -13.76
C SER A 405 5.54 -54.18 -14.23
N PHE A 406 6.65 -53.43 -14.32
CA PHE A 406 7.95 -54.02 -14.66
C PHE A 406 8.57 -54.82 -13.52
N SER A 407 8.42 -54.39 -12.27
CA SER A 407 8.92 -55.15 -11.10
C SER A 407 8.15 -56.46 -10.87
N ALA A 408 6.91 -56.56 -11.34
CA ALA A 408 6.14 -57.81 -11.36
C ALA A 408 6.63 -58.77 -12.46
N ASP A 409 7.03 -58.27 -13.62
CA ASP A 409 7.58 -59.08 -14.73
C ASP A 409 9.04 -59.53 -14.50
N ILE A 410 9.84 -58.81 -13.71
CA ILE A 410 11.23 -59.19 -13.37
C ILE A 410 11.28 -60.36 -12.36
N GLY A 411 10.17 -60.69 -11.70
CA GLY A 411 10.06 -61.86 -10.83
C GLY A 411 10.30 -63.21 -11.54
N ASP A 412 10.08 -63.27 -12.86
CA ASP A 412 10.14 -64.51 -13.64
C ASP A 412 11.18 -64.54 -14.79
N GLN A 413 11.90 -63.44 -15.07
CA GLN A 413 12.92 -63.40 -16.13
C GLN A 413 14.17 -62.61 -15.75
N ALA A 414 14.80 -62.98 -14.63
CA ALA A 414 16.07 -62.40 -14.15
C ALA A 414 17.33 -62.78 -14.98
N LEU A 415 17.19 -63.16 -16.26
CA LEU A 415 18.32 -63.53 -17.12
C LEU A 415 18.05 -63.05 -18.55
N LEU A 416 18.89 -62.11 -19.01
CA LEU A 416 19.15 -61.72 -20.41
C LEU A 416 18.36 -60.54 -21.01
N VAL A 417 18.55 -59.30 -20.52
CA VAL A 417 18.62 -58.12 -21.43
C VAL A 417 19.56 -57.06 -20.84
N GLU A 418 20.50 -56.58 -21.65
CA GLU A 418 21.44 -55.50 -21.32
C GLU A 418 20.73 -54.18 -20.94
N ASP A 419 21.12 -53.68 -19.78
CA ASP A 419 20.39 -52.80 -18.86
C ASP A 419 20.43 -51.30 -19.20
N LYS A 420 20.53 -50.88 -20.47
CA LYS A 420 20.69 -49.45 -20.82
C LYS A 420 19.89 -48.92 -22.02
N GLY A 421 19.36 -49.79 -22.89
CA GLY A 421 18.72 -49.34 -24.14
C GLY A 421 17.32 -48.75 -23.96
N PHE A 422 16.41 -49.51 -23.36
CA PHE A 422 14.99 -49.16 -23.32
C PHE A 422 14.65 -48.08 -22.27
N PHE A 423 15.27 -48.15 -21.09
CA PHE A 423 15.14 -47.10 -20.06
C PHE A 423 15.62 -45.74 -20.59
N SER A 424 16.69 -45.70 -21.40
CA SER A 424 17.14 -44.46 -22.04
C SER A 424 16.15 -43.92 -23.07
N LEU A 425 15.47 -44.81 -23.81
CA LEU A 425 14.54 -44.46 -24.87
C LEU A 425 13.20 -43.96 -24.31
N VAL A 426 12.72 -44.58 -23.23
CA VAL A 426 11.59 -44.07 -22.43
C VAL A 426 11.96 -42.74 -21.81
N ILE A 427 13.14 -42.62 -21.18
CA ILE A 427 13.62 -41.35 -20.62
C ILE A 427 13.74 -40.26 -21.70
N ASP A 428 14.20 -40.56 -22.92
CA ASP A 428 14.37 -39.56 -23.98
C ASP A 428 13.05 -39.12 -24.63
N GLN A 429 12.07 -40.03 -24.78
CA GLN A 429 10.71 -39.65 -25.18
C GLN A 429 9.99 -38.85 -24.07
N PHE A 430 10.17 -39.24 -22.81
CA PHE A 430 9.67 -38.48 -21.66
C PHE A 430 10.39 -37.14 -21.47
N LYS A 431 11.66 -37.00 -21.84
CA LYS A 431 12.35 -35.70 -21.87
C LYS A 431 11.71 -34.78 -22.89
N SER A 432 11.37 -35.28 -24.08
CA SER A 432 10.82 -34.44 -25.16
C SER A 432 9.38 -34.00 -24.87
N VAL A 433 8.51 -34.94 -24.48
CA VAL A 433 7.12 -34.65 -24.08
C VAL A 433 7.07 -33.95 -22.73
N GLY A 434 7.93 -34.35 -21.79
CA GLY A 434 8.06 -33.74 -20.47
C GLY A 434 8.60 -32.32 -20.52
N MET A 435 9.48 -31.97 -21.47
CA MET A 435 9.92 -30.58 -21.68
C MET A 435 8.85 -29.72 -22.34
N LEU A 436 8.04 -30.27 -23.26
CA LEU A 436 6.89 -29.55 -23.82
C LEU A 436 5.81 -29.33 -22.77
N LEU A 437 5.47 -30.36 -21.99
CA LEU A 437 4.61 -30.25 -20.81
C LEU A 437 5.20 -29.23 -19.84
N LEU A 438 6.46 -29.37 -19.42
CA LEU A 438 7.12 -28.41 -18.54
C LEU A 438 7.06 -26.99 -19.09
N SER A 439 7.30 -26.77 -20.38
CA SER A 439 7.19 -25.43 -20.98
C SER A 439 5.75 -24.91 -20.99
N TYR A 440 4.76 -25.76 -21.26
CA TYR A 440 3.35 -25.41 -21.23
C TYR A 440 2.92 -25.09 -19.80
N LEU A 441 3.34 -25.89 -18.83
CA LEU A 441 3.11 -25.71 -17.42
C LEU A 441 3.80 -24.45 -16.90
N LEU A 442 5.04 -24.18 -17.32
CA LEU A 442 5.77 -22.96 -17.00
C LEU A 442 5.03 -21.75 -17.60
N SER A 443 4.54 -21.84 -18.84
CA SER A 443 3.77 -20.77 -19.49
C SER A 443 2.45 -20.49 -18.76
N ARG A 444 1.73 -21.53 -18.32
CA ARG A 444 0.49 -21.41 -17.54
C ARG A 444 0.74 -20.92 -16.13
N ALA A 445 1.80 -21.38 -15.49
CA ALA A 445 2.26 -20.89 -14.19
C ALA A 445 2.61 -19.40 -14.30
N VAL A 446 3.39 -18.99 -15.30
CA VAL A 446 3.73 -17.57 -15.56
C VAL A 446 2.46 -16.74 -15.80
N ALA A 447 1.49 -17.24 -16.58
CA ALA A 447 0.21 -16.56 -16.77
C ALA A 447 -0.60 -16.41 -15.47
N TRP A 448 -0.47 -17.34 -14.51
CA TRP A 448 -1.15 -17.25 -13.21
C TRP A 448 -0.36 -16.52 -12.12
N PHE A 449 0.96 -16.44 -12.27
CA PHE A 449 1.85 -15.56 -11.52
C PHE A 449 1.83 -14.12 -12.05
N GLN A 450 0.99 -13.79 -13.04
CA GLN A 450 0.63 -12.39 -13.29
C GLN A 450 -0.10 -11.86 -12.05
N ILE A 451 0.71 -11.36 -11.12
CA ILE A 451 0.33 -10.59 -9.94
C ILE A 451 -0.14 -9.24 -10.50
N SER A 452 -1.41 -9.15 -10.85
CA SER A 452 -2.03 -7.89 -11.22
C SER A 452 -3.19 -7.65 -10.27
N GLU A 453 -3.20 -6.47 -9.66
CA GLU A 453 -4.39 -5.90 -9.05
C GLU A 453 -5.59 -6.04 -10.01
N PRO A 454 -6.82 -6.12 -9.47
CA PRO A 454 -7.99 -6.13 -10.31
C PRO A 454 -8.01 -4.85 -11.16
N SER A 455 -8.14 -5.02 -12.48
CA SER A 455 -8.27 -3.89 -13.42
C SER A 455 -9.47 -2.98 -13.13
N SER A 456 -10.42 -3.44 -12.30
CA SER A 456 -11.62 -2.70 -11.91
C SER A 456 -12.29 -3.33 -10.68
N LEU A 457 -12.93 -2.48 -9.85
CA LEU A 457 -13.71 -2.88 -8.68
C LEU A 457 -15.24 -2.85 -8.90
N ASN A 458 -15.72 -2.63 -10.13
CA ASN A 458 -17.15 -2.37 -10.38
C ASN A 458 -18.04 -3.52 -9.93
N LYS A 459 -17.62 -4.76 -10.17
CA LYS A 459 -18.38 -5.94 -9.75
C LYS A 459 -18.42 -6.07 -8.23
N CYS A 460 -17.36 -5.65 -7.54
CA CYS A 460 -17.31 -5.63 -6.08
C CYS A 460 -18.24 -4.55 -5.55
N ALA A 461 -18.17 -3.34 -6.08
CA ALA A 461 -19.08 -2.24 -5.76
C ALA A 461 -20.55 -2.59 -6.01
N GLN A 462 -20.88 -3.20 -7.15
CA GLN A 462 -22.23 -3.66 -7.46
C GLN A 462 -22.75 -4.65 -6.42
N ASN A 463 -21.92 -5.61 -6.00
CA ASN A 463 -22.31 -6.58 -4.97
C ASN A 463 -22.47 -5.92 -3.59
N ARG A 464 -21.68 -4.87 -3.30
CA ARG A 464 -21.75 -4.13 -2.04
C ARG A 464 -22.97 -3.23 -1.96
N LEU A 465 -23.34 -2.58 -3.05
CA LEU A 465 -24.54 -1.73 -3.19
C LEU A 465 -25.85 -2.52 -3.32
N LYS A 466 -25.77 -3.81 -3.61
CA LYS A 466 -26.96 -4.64 -3.81
C LYS A 466 -27.69 -4.82 -2.49
N GLY A 467 -28.95 -4.38 -2.43
CA GLY A 467 -29.80 -4.50 -1.25
C GLY A 467 -29.51 -3.46 -0.15
N THR A 468 -28.71 -2.44 -0.45
CA THR A 468 -28.49 -1.28 0.42
C THR A 468 -29.26 -0.06 -0.09
N ASP A 469 -29.48 0.92 0.78
CA ASP A 469 -30.14 2.19 0.42
C ASP A 469 -29.16 3.27 -0.08
N TYR A 470 -27.85 2.99 -0.04
CA TYR A 470 -26.81 3.92 -0.47
C TYR A 470 -26.93 4.23 -1.96
N ARG A 471 -26.93 5.52 -2.33
CA ARG A 471 -26.97 5.95 -3.73
C ARG A 471 -25.58 6.15 -4.31
N ILE A 472 -24.63 6.62 -3.49
CA ILE A 472 -23.28 6.96 -3.94
C ILE A 472 -22.28 6.06 -3.22
N MET A 473 -21.34 5.51 -3.98
CA MET A 473 -20.23 4.72 -3.45
C MET A 473 -18.91 5.18 -4.04
N THR A 474 -17.84 5.21 -3.25
CA THR A 474 -16.49 5.44 -3.77
C THR A 474 -15.46 4.42 -3.25
N MET A 475 -14.47 4.11 -4.09
CA MET A 475 -13.27 3.31 -3.77
C MET A 475 -12.00 3.90 -4.41
N GLY A 476 -10.83 3.48 -3.91
CA GLY A 476 -9.52 3.70 -4.53
C GLY A 476 -8.88 2.39 -4.98
N HIS A 477 -7.65 2.13 -4.53
CA HIS A 477 -6.88 0.88 -4.59
C HIS A 477 -6.34 0.49 -5.97
N THR A 478 -7.11 0.67 -7.05
CA THR A 478 -6.69 0.20 -8.39
C THR A 478 -5.84 1.22 -9.16
N HIS A 479 -5.75 2.44 -8.65
CA HIS A 479 -5.12 3.61 -9.30
C HIS A 479 -5.71 3.94 -10.68
N ASN A 480 -6.91 3.43 -10.99
CA ASN A 480 -7.57 3.61 -12.27
C ASN A 480 -8.90 4.31 -12.05
N PRO A 481 -9.01 5.63 -12.37
CA PRO A 481 -10.25 6.35 -12.17
C PRO A 481 -11.37 5.76 -13.03
N GLY A 482 -12.59 5.78 -12.49
CA GLY A 482 -13.72 5.15 -13.15
C GLY A 482 -15.07 5.61 -12.58
N GLU A 483 -16.11 5.50 -13.40
CA GLU A 483 -17.48 5.82 -13.03
C GLU A 483 -18.42 4.75 -13.59
N TYR A 484 -19.33 4.28 -12.75
CA TYR A 484 -20.28 3.23 -13.11
C TYR A 484 -21.65 3.50 -12.49
N ILE A 485 -22.69 3.42 -13.33
CA ILE A 485 -24.09 3.50 -12.94
C ILE A 485 -24.66 2.08 -13.02
N PHE A 486 -25.23 1.57 -11.93
CA PHE A 486 -25.77 0.21 -11.87
C PHE A 486 -27.29 0.15 -12.06
N GLU A 487 -28.00 1.04 -11.37
CA GLU A 487 -29.44 1.29 -11.43
C GLU A 487 -29.62 2.80 -11.62
N GLU A 488 -30.81 3.29 -12.00
CA GLU A 488 -31.01 4.73 -12.32
C GLU A 488 -30.47 5.68 -11.22
N ASN A 489 -30.47 5.25 -9.96
CA ASN A 489 -30.08 6.06 -8.80
C ASN A 489 -28.82 5.58 -8.05
N LYS A 490 -28.08 4.58 -8.54
CA LYS A 490 -26.89 4.04 -7.84
C LYS A 490 -25.62 4.23 -8.65
N ARG A 491 -24.68 4.98 -8.07
CA ARG A 491 -23.42 5.38 -8.69
C ARG A 491 -22.22 4.89 -7.89
N PHE A 492 -21.20 4.45 -8.62
CA PHE A 492 -19.91 4.07 -8.08
C PHE A 492 -18.79 4.85 -8.77
N TYR A 493 -17.91 5.42 -7.97
CA TYR A 493 -16.71 6.12 -8.42
C TYR A 493 -15.46 5.40 -7.94
N ASN A 494 -14.48 5.26 -8.81
CA ASN A 494 -13.11 5.01 -8.40
C ASN A 494 -12.34 6.33 -8.51
N THR A 495 -11.79 6.82 -7.40
CA THR A 495 -11.11 8.13 -7.35
C THR A 495 -9.73 8.13 -7.99
N GLY A 496 -9.24 7.01 -8.51
CA GLY A 496 -7.96 6.94 -9.21
C GLY A 496 -6.78 7.12 -8.26
N THR A 497 -5.82 7.97 -8.62
CA THR A 497 -4.59 8.15 -7.84
C THR A 497 -3.96 9.52 -8.04
N TRP A 498 -3.05 9.90 -7.14
CA TRP A 498 -2.24 11.11 -7.23
C TRP A 498 -0.74 10.83 -7.50
N ILE A 499 -0.37 9.58 -7.77
CA ILE A 499 0.99 9.23 -8.20
C ILE A 499 1.10 9.09 -9.72
N PRO A 500 2.29 9.29 -10.32
CA PRO A 500 2.48 9.16 -11.76
C PRO A 500 2.11 7.75 -12.25
N VAL A 501 1.33 7.67 -13.34
CA VAL A 501 1.00 6.41 -14.00
C VAL A 501 1.81 6.28 -15.28
N VAL A 502 2.55 5.17 -15.43
CA VAL A 502 3.39 4.91 -16.62
C VAL A 502 2.63 4.01 -17.59
N GLU A 503 1.95 4.62 -18.56
CA GLU A 503 1.25 3.89 -19.62
C GLU A 503 2.23 3.37 -20.69
N THR A 504 2.26 2.05 -20.88
CA THR A 504 3.16 1.38 -21.84
C THR A 504 2.48 0.99 -23.15
N SER A 505 1.18 1.22 -23.29
CA SER A 505 0.41 0.99 -24.51
C SER A 505 0.41 2.26 -25.37
N SER A 506 1.02 2.21 -26.56
CA SER A 506 1.05 3.33 -27.51
C SER A 506 -0.26 3.53 -28.28
N ALA A 507 -1.24 2.65 -28.12
CA ALA A 507 -2.49 2.65 -28.87
C ALA A 507 -3.60 3.50 -28.23
N ASP A 508 -3.45 3.86 -26.94
CA ASP A 508 -4.40 4.72 -26.25
C ASP A 508 -3.93 6.19 -26.39
N ILE A 509 -4.86 7.11 -26.67
CA ILE A 509 -4.59 8.55 -26.48
C ILE A 509 -4.15 8.71 -25.03
N ARG A 510 -2.96 9.30 -24.81
CA ARG A 510 -2.42 9.58 -23.46
C ARG A 510 -3.35 10.54 -22.73
N GLN A 511 -4.35 10.00 -22.05
CA GLN A 511 -5.20 10.75 -21.15
C GLN A 511 -4.54 10.72 -19.78
N ASP A 512 -4.34 11.90 -19.21
CA ASP A 512 -3.94 11.98 -17.81
C ASP A 512 -5.10 11.48 -16.94
N LYS A 513 -4.77 10.51 -16.08
CA LYS A 513 -5.68 9.83 -15.15
C LYS A 513 -5.25 10.04 -13.70
N THR A 514 -4.37 11.01 -13.48
CA THR A 514 -3.87 11.39 -12.16
C THR A 514 -4.57 12.64 -11.65
N TYR A 515 -4.42 12.91 -10.35
CA TYR A 515 -5.03 14.04 -9.65
C TYR A 515 -6.56 14.06 -9.70
N THR A 516 -7.14 12.87 -9.76
CA THR A 516 -8.58 12.68 -9.75
C THR A 516 -9.13 12.74 -8.34
N PHE A 517 -10.36 13.24 -8.22
CA PHE A 517 -11.06 13.35 -6.95
C PHE A 517 -12.57 13.34 -7.19
N LEU A 518 -13.33 13.02 -6.15
CA LEU A 518 -14.79 13.12 -6.15
C LEU A 518 -15.19 14.33 -5.32
N HIS A 519 -15.98 15.24 -5.90
CA HIS A 519 -16.58 16.38 -5.21
C HIS A 519 -18.07 16.16 -5.07
N LEU A 520 -18.59 16.20 -3.84
CA LEU A 520 -20.01 16.14 -3.55
C LEU A 520 -20.48 17.46 -2.96
N GLU A 521 -21.57 17.97 -3.51
CA GLU A 521 -22.30 19.14 -3.04
C GLU A 521 -23.72 18.75 -2.62
N ARG A 522 -24.48 19.72 -2.12
CA ARG A 522 -25.88 19.54 -1.76
C ARG A 522 -26.79 20.03 -2.89
N ASP A 523 -27.81 19.25 -3.21
CA ASP A 523 -28.89 19.71 -4.08
C ASP A 523 -29.86 20.65 -3.33
N ALA A 524 -30.88 21.15 -4.04
CA ALA A 524 -31.90 22.03 -3.46
C ALA A 524 -32.71 21.39 -2.32
N ASP A 525 -32.75 20.05 -2.26
CA ASP A 525 -33.42 19.27 -1.22
C ASP A 525 -32.47 18.89 -0.07
N GLY A 526 -31.21 19.35 -0.11
CA GLY A 526 -30.18 19.07 0.90
C GLY A 526 -29.55 17.67 0.80
N LYS A 527 -29.79 16.93 -0.29
CA LYS A 527 -29.19 15.60 -0.50
C LYS A 527 -27.82 15.72 -1.15
N LEU A 528 -26.94 14.75 -0.86
CA LEU A 528 -25.65 14.65 -1.53
C LEU A 528 -25.85 14.38 -3.02
N GLN A 529 -25.14 15.14 -3.84
CA GLN A 529 -25.01 14.88 -5.26
C GLN A 529 -23.56 15.12 -5.69
N PRO A 530 -23.01 14.33 -6.62
CA PRO A 530 -21.72 14.65 -7.19
C PRO A 530 -21.82 15.93 -8.01
N ALA A 531 -20.82 16.79 -7.86
CA ALA A 531 -20.65 18.00 -8.64
C ALA A 531 -20.43 17.67 -10.13
N ASP A 532 -20.18 18.70 -10.95
CA ASP A 532 -19.79 18.54 -12.36
C ASP A 532 -20.75 17.71 -13.23
N ASN A 533 -22.06 17.79 -12.95
CA ASN A 533 -23.12 16.99 -13.58
C ASN A 533 -23.02 15.49 -13.27
N GLY A 534 -22.56 15.14 -12.06
CA GLY A 534 -22.49 13.75 -11.61
C GLY A 534 -21.28 12.99 -12.15
N LEU A 535 -20.21 13.68 -12.56
CA LEU A 535 -19.02 13.08 -13.15
C LEU A 535 -17.84 13.18 -12.18
N LEU A 536 -16.84 12.30 -12.35
CA LEU A 536 -15.58 12.39 -11.62
C LEU A 536 -14.77 13.63 -12.05
N SER A 537 -14.13 14.30 -11.09
CA SER A 537 -13.33 15.51 -11.33
C SER A 537 -11.83 15.19 -11.33
N ARG A 538 -11.05 16.10 -11.93
CA ARG A 538 -9.58 16.10 -11.97
C ARG A 538 -9.07 17.50 -11.67
N TRP A 539 -8.01 17.58 -10.86
CA TRP A 539 -7.26 18.81 -10.66
C TRP A 539 -6.36 19.04 -11.88
N ASN A 540 -6.60 20.14 -12.61
CA ASN A 540 -5.67 20.59 -13.65
C ASN A 540 -4.71 21.60 -13.01
N ASP A 541 -3.51 21.12 -12.69
CA ASP A 541 -2.50 21.90 -11.99
C ASP A 541 -1.97 23.08 -12.83
N ASP A 542 -1.83 22.90 -14.14
CA ASP A 542 -1.36 23.96 -15.04
C ASP A 542 -2.38 25.09 -15.18
N ALA A 543 -3.68 24.76 -15.06
CA ALA A 543 -4.78 25.72 -15.17
C ALA A 543 -5.34 26.16 -13.80
N GLU A 544 -4.78 25.66 -12.70
CA GLU A 544 -5.20 25.89 -11.31
C GLU A 544 -6.72 25.80 -11.09
N ARG A 545 -7.36 24.81 -11.69
CA ARG A 545 -8.82 24.66 -11.64
C ARG A 545 -9.28 23.21 -11.67
N PHE A 546 -10.55 23.02 -11.30
CA PHE A 546 -11.24 21.75 -11.45
C PHE A 546 -11.68 21.54 -12.89
N GLU A 547 -11.46 20.33 -13.39
CA GLU A 547 -11.92 19.89 -14.70
C GLU A 547 -12.61 18.53 -14.57
N ARG A 548 -13.41 18.17 -15.58
CA ARG A 548 -14.03 16.85 -15.64
C ARG A 548 -13.00 15.82 -16.06
N GLN A 549 -12.93 14.71 -15.33
CA GLN A 549 -12.14 13.57 -15.77
C GLN A 549 -12.80 12.94 -17.00
N VAL A 550 -12.09 12.94 -18.12
CA VAL A 550 -12.54 12.23 -19.31
C VAL A 550 -12.30 10.75 -19.12
N LEU A 551 -13.38 9.96 -19.10
CA LEU A 551 -13.34 8.51 -19.01
C LEU A 551 -13.86 7.88 -20.32
N ILE A 552 -12.98 7.18 -21.04
CA ILE A 552 -13.37 6.46 -22.26
C ILE A 552 -13.75 5.03 -21.90
N LYS A 553 -15.00 4.65 -22.22
CA LYS A 553 -15.46 3.26 -22.11
C LYS A 553 -14.75 2.41 -23.17
N LYS A 554 -13.84 1.52 -22.75
CA LYS A 554 -13.26 0.50 -23.63
C LYS A 554 -14.39 -0.46 -24.07
N LYS A 555 -14.54 -0.63 -25.38
CA LYS A 555 -15.54 -1.55 -25.97
C LYS A 555 -15.18 -3.00 -25.70
#